data_AF-A0A7W4CHL7-F1
#
_entry.id   AF-A0A7W4CHL7-F1
#
_cell.length_a   1.000
_cell.length_b   1.000
_cell.length_c   1.000
_cell.angle_alpha   90.00
_cell.angle_beta   90.00
_cell.angle_gamma   90.00
#
_symmetry.space_group_name_H-M   'P 1'
#
loop_
_entity.id
_entity.type
_entity.pdbx_description
1 polymer ?
#
loop_
_entity_poly.entity_id
_entity_poly.type
_entity_poly.pdbx_seq_one_letter_code
_entity_poly.pdbx_strand_id
1 'polypeptide(L)'
;MLKCIAEEPRLRIVLYSHDTLGFGHLRRNIMLASRLRKLPSQADILLLAGKREAGSFNLPAGIDLITLPANAKQSDGRYALRHLGLDLKALAKIRENIIMAAVLSFRPDLFIVDNVPRGAQHELDATLRMLRETGGTRVVLGLRDVIDRRDKVRGQWVKQRNFTTVSE
;
A
#
# COMPACT_ATOMS: atom_id res chain seq x y z
N MET A 1 39.53 -2.79 -20.30
CA MET A 1 38.54 -3.86 -20.37
C MET A 1 37.58 -3.69 -19.19
N LEU A 2 36.55 -2.83 -19.33
CA LEU A 2 35.52 -2.68 -18.31
C LEU A 2 34.60 -3.90 -18.38
N LYS A 3 34.64 -4.76 -17.37
CA LYS A 3 33.57 -5.74 -17.16
C LYS A 3 32.31 -4.94 -16.85
N CYS A 4 31.37 -4.91 -17.79
CA CYS A 4 29.97 -4.69 -17.45
C CYS A 4 29.59 -5.83 -16.51
N ILE A 5 29.66 -5.59 -15.20
CA ILE A 5 29.00 -6.44 -14.23
C ILE A 5 27.53 -6.24 -14.53
N ALA A 6 26.90 -7.19 -15.21
CA ALA A 6 25.45 -7.20 -15.32
C ALA A 6 24.94 -7.28 -13.87
N GLU A 7 24.47 -6.16 -13.33
CA GLU A 7 23.77 -6.19 -12.05
C GLU A 7 22.59 -7.14 -12.22
N GLU A 8 22.49 -8.16 -11.36
CA GLU A 8 21.29 -8.99 -11.33
C GLU A 8 20.07 -8.08 -11.17
N PRO A 9 18.98 -8.31 -11.93
CA PRO A 9 17.81 -7.45 -11.87
C PRO A 9 17.28 -7.42 -10.43
N ARG A 10 17.32 -6.24 -9.81
CA ARG A 10 16.82 -6.05 -8.45
C ARG A 10 15.32 -6.20 -8.44
N LEU A 11 14.83 -6.99 -7.49
CA LEU A 11 13.40 -7.20 -7.30
C LEU A 11 12.75 -5.88 -6.87
N ARG A 12 11.68 -5.45 -7.53
CA ARG A 12 10.94 -4.24 -7.17
C ARG A 12 9.69 -4.59 -6.41
N ILE A 13 9.57 -4.08 -5.18
CA ILE A 13 8.45 -4.38 -4.29
C ILE A 13 7.73 -3.09 -3.91
N VAL A 14 6.41 -3.08 -4.05
CA VAL A 14 5.57 -2.04 -3.46
C VAL A 14 4.88 -2.61 -2.22
N LEU A 15 4.88 -1.87 -1.11
CA LEU A 15 4.01 -2.16 0.04
C LEU A 15 3.05 -1.00 0.26
N TYR A 16 1.76 -1.31 0.29
CA TYR A 16 0.70 -0.35 0.57
C TYR A 16 0.14 -0.52 1.98
N SER A 17 -0.04 0.59 2.69
CA SER A 17 -0.81 0.70 3.93
C SER A 17 -1.79 1.86 3.90
N HIS A 18 -3.05 1.56 4.24
CA HIS A 18 -4.15 2.51 4.25
C HIS A 18 -4.12 3.52 5.43
N ASP A 19 -3.26 3.30 6.44
CA ASP A 19 -3.08 4.02 7.71
C ASP A 19 -4.18 5.01 8.11
N THR A 20 -5.19 4.51 8.82
CA THR A 20 -6.32 5.33 9.31
C THR A 20 -6.19 5.74 10.79
N LEU A 21 -5.51 4.94 11.63
CA LEU A 21 -5.27 5.20 13.07
C LEU A 21 -3.96 4.54 13.55
N GLY A 22 -3.15 5.26 14.34
CA GLY A 22 -1.88 4.74 14.89
C GLY A 22 -0.77 4.46 13.84
N PHE A 23 0.43 4.08 14.28
CA PHE A 23 1.57 3.81 13.38
C PHE A 23 1.83 2.31 13.16
N GLY A 24 0.91 1.45 13.57
CA GLY A 24 1.14 -0.01 13.60
C GLY A 24 1.35 -0.62 12.22
N HIS A 25 0.50 -0.27 11.26
CA HIS A 25 0.60 -0.75 9.87
C HIS A 25 1.89 -0.24 9.20
N LEU A 26 2.16 1.07 9.26
CA LEU A 26 3.42 1.64 8.76
C LEU A 26 4.67 1.00 9.38
N ARG A 27 4.76 0.90 10.71
CA ARG A 27 5.94 0.32 11.40
C ARG A 27 6.17 -1.13 10.98
N ARG A 28 5.09 -1.90 10.84
CA ARG A 28 5.19 -3.28 10.34
C ARG A 28 5.67 -3.30 8.89
N ASN A 29 5.14 -2.45 8.02
CA ASN A 29 5.57 -2.39 6.63
C ASN A 29 7.04 -1.97 6.50
N ILE A 30 7.53 -1.03 7.31
CA ILE A 30 8.96 -0.69 7.38
C ILE A 30 9.79 -1.89 7.85
N MET A 31 9.32 -2.64 8.86
CA MET A 31 10.00 -3.84 9.34
C MET A 31 10.05 -4.94 8.26
N LEU A 32 8.95 -5.18 7.56
CA LEU A 32 8.86 -6.13 6.45
C LEU A 32 9.80 -5.71 5.31
N ALA A 33 9.74 -4.45 4.90
CA ALA A 33 10.62 -3.89 3.88
C ALA A 33 12.10 -4.05 4.26
N SER A 34 12.46 -3.75 5.50
CA SER A 34 13.82 -3.92 6.02
C SER A 34 14.31 -5.36 5.98
N ARG A 35 13.40 -6.36 6.09
CA ARG A 35 13.74 -7.77 5.96
C ARG A 35 13.81 -8.23 4.51
N LEU A 36 12.86 -7.79 3.67
CA LEU A 36 12.87 -8.06 2.23
C LEU A 36 14.12 -7.50 1.55
N ARG A 37 14.59 -6.33 1.98
CA ARG A 37 15.83 -5.71 1.47
C ARG A 37 17.09 -6.54 1.73
N LYS A 38 17.08 -7.36 2.79
CA LYS A 38 18.20 -8.24 3.18
C LYS A 38 18.22 -9.57 2.42
N LEU A 39 17.24 -9.83 1.56
CA LEU A 39 17.25 -11.01 0.70
C LEU A 39 18.37 -10.87 -0.36
N PRO A 40 18.89 -12.00 -0.89
CA PRO A 40 19.95 -11.97 -1.90
C PRO A 40 19.60 -11.14 -3.16
N SER A 41 18.32 -11.07 -3.51
CA SER A 41 17.80 -10.29 -4.65
C SER A 41 17.90 -8.77 -4.49
N GLN A 42 18.31 -8.29 -3.30
CA GLN A 42 18.51 -6.87 -3.00
C GLN A 42 17.39 -5.95 -3.48
N ALA A 43 16.17 -6.21 -2.99
CA ALA A 43 14.98 -5.55 -3.50
C ALA A 43 15.01 -4.02 -3.34
N ASP A 44 14.57 -3.30 -4.37
CA ASP A 44 14.20 -1.89 -4.28
C ASP A 44 12.74 -1.80 -3.84
N ILE A 45 12.48 -1.04 -2.78
CA ILE A 45 11.18 -1.08 -2.09
C ILE A 45 10.55 0.30 -2.05
N LEU A 46 9.30 0.38 -2.49
CA LEU A 46 8.48 1.58 -2.42
C LEU A 46 7.33 1.37 -1.43
N LEU A 47 7.28 2.20 -0.39
CA LEU A 47 6.20 2.24 0.58
C LEU A 47 5.15 3.28 0.15
N LEU A 48 3.87 2.93 0.26
CA LEU A 48 2.74 3.85 0.08
C LEU A 48 1.96 3.93 1.39
N ALA A 49 1.93 5.09 2.05
CA ALA A 49 1.31 5.22 3.38
C ALA A 49 0.48 6.49 3.55
N GLY A 50 -0.66 6.39 4.24
CA GLY A 50 -1.64 7.47 4.40
C GLY A 50 -1.37 8.51 5.50
N LYS A 51 -0.16 8.62 6.03
CA LYS A 51 0.14 9.48 7.19
C LYS A 51 1.21 10.51 6.94
N ARG A 52 0.92 11.78 7.21
CA ARG A 52 1.86 12.89 7.03
C ARG A 52 3.17 12.68 7.81
N GLU A 53 3.07 12.08 8.99
CA GLU A 53 4.22 11.77 9.86
C GLU A 53 4.97 10.51 9.40
N ALA A 54 4.54 9.81 8.35
CA ALA A 54 5.26 8.67 7.81
C ALA A 54 6.64 9.07 7.28
N GLY A 55 6.77 10.29 6.74
CA GLY A 55 8.05 10.83 6.26
C GLY A 55 9.09 11.12 7.35
N SER A 56 8.73 11.05 8.64
CA SER A 56 9.69 11.27 9.73
C SER A 56 10.40 10.00 10.20
N PHE A 57 10.11 8.85 9.57
CA PHE A 57 10.78 7.59 9.88
C PHE A 57 12.10 7.49 9.14
N ASN A 58 13.16 7.05 9.83
CA ASN A 58 14.43 6.73 9.18
C ASN A 58 14.26 5.48 8.32
N LEU A 59 14.40 5.64 7.01
CA LEU A 59 14.33 4.55 6.04
C LEU A 59 15.74 4.03 5.71
N PRO A 60 15.96 2.71 5.73
CA PRO A 60 17.18 2.10 5.22
C PRO A 60 17.39 2.38 3.72
N ALA A 61 18.63 2.28 3.25
CA ALA A 61 18.95 2.39 1.83
C ALA A 61 18.20 1.34 0.98
N GLY A 62 17.71 1.78 -0.19
CA GLY A 62 16.88 0.94 -1.09
C GLY A 62 15.41 0.87 -0.66
N ILE A 63 14.98 1.71 0.28
CA ILE A 63 13.58 1.85 0.68
C ILE A 63 13.21 3.32 0.56
N ASP A 64 12.16 3.62 -0.20
CA ASP A 64 11.59 4.96 -0.33
C ASP A 64 10.10 4.94 0.05
N LEU A 65 9.52 6.12 0.32
CA LEU A 65 8.17 6.28 0.84
C LEU A 65 7.43 7.42 0.16
N ILE A 66 6.30 7.10 -0.45
CA ILE A 66 5.30 8.08 -0.87
C ILE A 66 4.26 8.21 0.24
N THR A 67 4.14 9.44 0.72
CA THR A 67 3.10 9.80 1.69
C THR A 67 1.85 10.25 0.95
N LEU A 68 0.76 9.50 1.12
CA LEU A 68 -0.54 9.80 0.55
C LEU A 68 -1.27 10.85 1.38
N PRO A 69 -2.02 11.78 0.76
CA PRO A 69 -2.85 12.75 1.47
C PRO A 69 -3.72 12.11 2.55
N ALA A 70 -3.58 12.55 3.79
CA ALA A 70 -4.12 11.83 4.95
C ALA A 70 -5.65 11.93 5.08
N ASN A 71 -6.26 10.80 5.44
CA ASN A 71 -7.62 10.77 5.95
C ASN A 71 -7.60 11.30 7.40
N ALA A 72 -8.45 12.26 7.75
CA ALA A 72 -8.70 12.55 9.16
C ALA A 72 -9.97 11.84 9.63
N LYS A 73 -9.92 11.37 10.87
CA LYS A 73 -11.06 10.80 11.56
C LYS A 73 -11.48 11.82 12.61
N GLN A 74 -12.72 12.30 12.54
CA GLN A 74 -13.31 13.07 13.64
C GLN A 74 -13.51 12.14 14.83
N SER A 75 -13.55 12.72 16.03
CA SER A 75 -13.72 12.03 17.30
C SER A 75 -15.03 11.22 17.40
N ASP A 76 -15.99 11.48 16.53
CA ASP A 76 -17.28 10.78 16.41
C ASP A 76 -17.23 9.52 15.52
N GLY A 77 -16.06 9.19 14.98
CA GLY A 77 -15.86 8.03 14.12
C GLY A 77 -16.17 8.27 12.63
N ARG A 78 -16.62 9.47 12.24
CA ARG A 78 -16.78 9.86 10.84
C ARG A 78 -15.44 10.26 10.23
N TYR A 79 -15.25 9.94 8.96
CA TYR A 79 -14.09 10.39 8.19
C TYR A 79 -14.34 11.84 7.77
N ALA A 80 -13.52 12.78 8.25
CA ALA A 80 -13.59 14.19 7.86
C ALA A 80 -12.18 14.73 7.65
N LEU A 81 -12.01 15.65 6.72
CA LEU A 81 -10.72 16.08 6.18
C LEU A 81 -9.95 16.98 7.15
N ARG A 82 -8.62 16.88 7.18
CA ARG A 82 -7.78 17.66 8.12
C ARG A 82 -7.31 19.01 7.58
N HIS A 83 -7.08 19.11 6.26
CA HIS A 83 -6.40 20.28 5.68
C HIS A 83 -6.94 20.72 4.30
N LEU A 84 -7.52 19.80 3.53
CA LEU A 84 -8.15 20.10 2.24
C LEU A 84 -9.67 20.14 2.45
N GLY A 85 -10.35 21.22 2.04
CA GLY A 85 -11.80 21.37 2.12
C GLY A 85 -12.58 20.51 1.12
N LEU A 86 -12.17 19.26 0.91
CA LEU A 86 -12.35 18.50 -0.33
C LEU A 86 -13.43 17.42 -0.41
N ASP A 87 -14.33 17.10 0.51
CA ASP A 87 -15.08 15.81 0.44
C ASP A 87 -14.21 14.52 0.33
N LEU A 88 -14.78 13.38 0.75
CA LEU A 88 -14.04 12.10 0.81
C LEU A 88 -13.78 11.48 -0.56
N LYS A 89 -14.63 11.74 -1.54
CA LYS A 89 -14.52 11.16 -2.89
C LYS A 89 -13.40 11.83 -3.66
N ALA A 90 -13.28 13.15 -3.58
CA ALA A 90 -12.19 13.87 -4.24
C ALA A 90 -10.84 13.48 -3.63
N LEU A 91 -10.76 13.35 -2.30
CA LEU A 91 -9.55 12.85 -1.64
C LEU A 91 -9.20 11.43 -2.10
N ALA A 92 -10.17 10.51 -2.11
CA ALA A 92 -9.97 9.15 -2.60
C ALA A 92 -9.47 9.13 -4.05
N LYS A 93 -9.99 10.02 -4.91
CA LYS A 93 -9.54 10.13 -6.29
C LYS A 93 -8.11 10.65 -6.44
N ILE A 94 -7.71 11.63 -5.63
CA ILE A 94 -6.32 12.09 -5.59
C ILE A 94 -5.39 10.95 -5.17
N ARG A 95 -5.77 10.21 -4.12
CA ARG A 95 -5.00 9.08 -3.61
C ARG A 95 -4.89 7.97 -4.65
N GLU A 96 -5.99 7.61 -5.31
CA GLU A 96 -6.02 6.65 -6.43
C GLU A 96 -5.04 7.06 -7.54
N ASN A 97 -5.08 8.32 -7.97
CA ASN A 97 -4.20 8.81 -9.03
C ASN A 97 -2.71 8.74 -8.64
N ILE A 98 -2.37 9.10 -7.40
CA ILE A 98 -0.99 9.02 -6.89
C ILE A 98 -0.52 7.57 -6.85
N ILE A 99 -1.35 6.67 -6.28
CA ILE A 99 -1.01 5.25 -6.16
C ILE A 99 -0.80 4.65 -7.55
N MET A 100 -1.73 4.88 -8.47
CA MET A 100 -1.67 4.32 -9.82
C MET A 100 -0.42 4.81 -10.57
N ALA A 101 -0.16 6.12 -10.54
CA ALA A 101 1.02 6.68 -11.20
C ALA A 101 2.33 6.11 -10.62
N ALA A 102 2.42 6.02 -9.29
CA ALA A 102 3.59 5.48 -8.61
C ALA A 102 3.82 4.00 -8.95
N VAL A 103 2.77 3.17 -8.81
CA VAL A 103 2.86 1.71 -9.02
C VAL A 103 3.17 1.38 -10.48
N LEU A 104 2.46 1.98 -11.43
CA LEU A 104 2.67 1.68 -12.85
C LEU A 104 4.02 2.19 -13.36
N SER A 105 4.52 3.31 -12.82
CA SER A 105 5.84 3.83 -13.18
C SER A 105 6.97 3.00 -12.57
N PHE A 106 6.79 2.56 -11.32
CA PHE A 106 7.75 1.72 -10.61
C PHE A 106 7.84 0.31 -11.19
N ARG A 107 6.76 -0.19 -11.81
CA ARG A 107 6.64 -1.53 -12.42
C ARG A 107 7.11 -2.65 -11.47
N PRO A 108 6.44 -2.82 -10.31
CA PRO A 108 6.87 -3.80 -9.32
C PRO A 108 6.72 -5.24 -9.82
N ASP A 109 7.61 -6.11 -9.35
CA ASP A 109 7.46 -7.55 -9.48
C ASP A 109 6.49 -8.09 -8.41
N LEU A 110 6.42 -7.41 -7.25
CA LEU A 110 5.55 -7.76 -6.13
C LEU A 110 4.83 -6.52 -5.58
N PHE A 111 3.51 -6.58 -5.47
CA PHE A 111 2.70 -5.58 -4.79
C PHE A 111 2.00 -6.19 -3.56
N ILE A 112 2.41 -5.76 -2.37
CA ILE A 112 1.87 -6.21 -1.09
C ILE A 112 0.84 -5.20 -0.61
N VAL A 113 -0.42 -5.60 -0.57
CA VAL A 113 -1.53 -4.80 -0.05
C VAL A 113 -1.78 -5.18 1.39
N ASP A 114 -1.61 -4.24 2.32
CA ASP A 114 -1.81 -4.53 3.74
C ASP A 114 -3.27 -4.33 4.20
N ASN A 115 -3.86 -5.39 4.75
CA ASN A 115 -5.11 -5.44 5.52
C ASN A 115 -6.40 -5.14 4.75
N VAL A 116 -6.39 -4.24 3.77
CA VAL A 116 -7.58 -3.78 3.03
C VAL A 116 -7.37 -4.02 1.54
N PRO A 117 -7.96 -5.08 0.96
CA PRO A 117 -7.67 -5.52 -0.42
C PRO A 117 -7.83 -4.44 -1.49
N ARG A 118 -8.83 -3.58 -1.34
CA ARG A 118 -9.14 -2.50 -2.28
C ARG A 118 -8.59 -1.15 -1.84
N GLY A 119 -7.84 -1.11 -0.75
CA GLY A 119 -7.39 0.12 -0.10
C GLY A 119 -8.50 0.92 0.58
N ALA A 120 -8.11 2.03 1.21
CA ALA A 120 -9.07 2.96 1.78
C ALA A 120 -9.99 3.51 0.68
N GLN A 121 -11.32 3.43 0.89
CA GLN A 121 -12.31 3.95 -0.06
C GLN A 121 -12.17 3.43 -1.50
N HIS A 122 -11.68 2.19 -1.68
CA HIS A 122 -11.48 1.54 -2.99
C HIS A 122 -10.41 2.17 -3.90
N GLU A 123 -9.49 2.97 -3.34
CA GLU A 123 -8.45 3.68 -4.09
C GLU A 123 -7.45 2.78 -4.84
N LEU A 124 -7.44 1.47 -4.60
CA LEU A 124 -6.59 0.53 -5.33
C LEU A 124 -7.25 -0.06 -6.57
N ASP A 125 -8.57 0.08 -6.75
CA ASP A 125 -9.31 -0.61 -7.81
C ASP A 125 -8.72 -0.38 -9.20
N ALA A 126 -8.42 0.89 -9.53
CA ALA A 126 -7.83 1.23 -10.82
C ALA A 126 -6.44 0.63 -10.99
N THR A 127 -5.61 0.72 -9.96
CA THR A 127 -4.26 0.17 -9.95
C THR A 127 -4.27 -1.35 -10.11
N LEU A 128 -5.12 -2.06 -9.37
CA LEU A 128 -5.24 -3.51 -9.41
C LEU A 128 -5.72 -4.01 -10.78
N ARG A 129 -6.71 -3.32 -11.36
CA ARG A 129 -7.17 -3.61 -12.73
C ARG A 129 -6.04 -3.45 -13.74
N MET A 130 -5.32 -2.33 -13.70
CA MET A 130 -4.20 -2.08 -14.62
C MET A 130 -3.10 -3.13 -14.47
N LEU A 131 -2.73 -3.50 -13.23
CA LEU A 131 -1.72 -4.53 -12.98
C LEU A 131 -2.14 -5.91 -13.50
N ARG A 132 -3.44 -6.25 -13.43
CA ARG A 132 -3.98 -7.48 -14.00
C ARG A 132 -3.90 -7.44 -15.53
N GLU A 133 -4.25 -6.32 -16.14
CA GLU A 133 -4.23 -6.14 -17.61
C GLU A 133 -2.81 -6.15 -18.18
N THR A 134 -1.84 -5.48 -17.52
CA THR A 134 -0.45 -5.46 -17.98
C THR A 134 0.29 -6.76 -17.70
N GLY A 135 -0.11 -7.48 -16.65
CA GLY A 135 0.62 -8.64 -16.14
C GLY A 135 1.98 -8.25 -15.54
N GLY A 136 2.76 -9.26 -15.15
CA GLY A 136 4.14 -9.09 -14.64
C GLY A 136 4.27 -8.72 -13.17
N THR A 137 3.19 -8.28 -12.51
CA THR A 137 3.20 -8.01 -11.06
C THR A 137 2.43 -9.07 -10.30
N ARG A 138 3.08 -9.70 -9.31
CA ARG A 138 2.39 -10.54 -8.32
C ARG A 138 1.74 -9.65 -7.28
N VAL A 139 0.41 -9.70 -7.15
CA VAL A 139 -0.31 -9.00 -6.07
C VAL A 139 -0.58 -9.97 -4.93
N VAL A 140 -0.27 -9.55 -3.69
CA VAL A 140 -0.52 -10.34 -2.48
C VAL A 140 -1.21 -9.50 -1.41
N LEU A 141 -2.16 -10.11 -0.70
CA LEU A 141 -2.83 -9.51 0.44
C LEU A 141 -2.12 -9.93 1.74
N GLY A 142 -1.57 -8.96 2.46
CA GLY A 142 -1.02 -9.16 3.80
C GLY A 142 -2.12 -9.07 4.85
N LEU A 143 -2.37 -10.17 5.58
CA LEU A 143 -3.31 -10.22 6.70
C LEU A 143 -2.58 -10.48 8.01
N ARG A 144 -3.24 -10.15 9.13
CA ARG A 144 -2.79 -10.50 10.47
C ARG A 144 -3.37 -11.86 10.85
N ASP A 145 -2.64 -12.63 11.65
CA ASP A 145 -3.12 -13.92 12.17
C ASP A 145 -4.47 -13.77 12.89
N VAL A 146 -4.61 -12.70 13.67
CA VAL A 146 -5.88 -12.31 14.30
C VAL A 146 -6.24 -10.91 13.82
N ILE A 147 -7.32 -10.81 13.04
CA ILE A 147 -7.82 -9.54 12.51
C ILE A 147 -8.80 -8.89 13.50
N ASP A 148 -9.90 -9.60 13.80
CA ASP A 148 -10.96 -9.26 14.76
C ASP A 148 -11.90 -10.48 14.89
N ARG A 149 -13.00 -10.34 15.64
CA ARG A 149 -14.08 -11.32 15.74
C ARG A 149 -14.65 -11.67 14.35
N ARG A 150 -14.95 -12.96 14.14
CA ARG A 150 -15.47 -13.53 12.89
C ARG A 150 -16.65 -12.74 12.31
N ASP A 151 -17.63 -12.38 13.14
CA ASP A 151 -18.85 -11.68 12.74
C ASP A 151 -18.55 -10.27 12.20
N LYS A 152 -17.64 -9.55 12.86
CA LYS A 152 -17.19 -8.22 12.46
C LYS A 152 -16.42 -8.26 11.14
N VAL A 153 -15.43 -9.15 11.02
CA VAL A 153 -14.62 -9.30 9.79
C VAL A 153 -15.50 -9.67 8.61
N ARG A 154 -16.36 -10.69 8.77
CA ARG A 154 -17.25 -11.15 7.68
C ARG A 154 -18.21 -10.04 7.24
N GLY A 155 -18.84 -9.34 8.18
CA GLY A 155 -19.74 -8.23 7.87
C GLY A 155 -19.04 -7.11 7.11
N GLN A 156 -17.83 -6.73 7.53
CA GLN A 156 -17.03 -5.72 6.84
C GLN A 156 -16.66 -6.16 5.41
N TRP A 157 -16.18 -7.38 5.25
CA TRP A 157 -15.71 -7.88 3.95
C TRP A 157 -16.83 -8.04 2.94
N VAL A 158 -18.03 -8.44 3.38
CA VAL A 158 -19.24 -8.43 2.52
C VAL A 158 -19.57 -7.01 2.10
N LYS A 159 -19.63 -6.06 3.04
CA LYS A 159 -19.97 -4.65 2.77
C LYS A 159 -19.00 -4.00 1.77
N GLN A 160 -17.71 -4.34 1.83
CA GLN A 160 -16.65 -3.77 0.98
C GLN A 160 -16.38 -4.59 -0.29
N ARG A 161 -17.10 -5.71 -0.49
CA ARG A 161 -16.89 -6.66 -1.59
C ARG A 161 -15.47 -7.24 -1.65
N ASN A 162 -14.81 -7.39 -0.50
CA ASN A 162 -13.43 -7.87 -0.41
C ASN A 162 -13.29 -9.35 -0.80
N PHE A 163 -14.32 -10.17 -0.56
CA PHE A 163 -14.29 -11.59 -0.97
C PHE A 163 -14.11 -11.74 -2.48
N THR A 164 -14.86 -10.97 -3.26
CA THR A 164 -14.75 -10.96 -4.72
C THR A 164 -13.34 -10.56 -5.17
N THR A 165 -12.78 -9.50 -4.59
CA THR A 165 -11.43 -9.03 -4.93
C THR A 165 -10.33 -10.05 -4.67
N VAL A 166 -10.46 -10.90 -3.64
CA VAL A 166 -9.43 -11.90 -3.29
C VAL A 166 -9.62 -13.21 -4.07
N SER A 167 -10.82 -13.48 -4.59
CA SER A 167 -11.13 -14.71 -5.32
C SER A 167 -10.89 -14.63 -6.83
N GLU A 168 -10.64 -13.44 -7.36
CA GLU A 168 -10.28 -13.19 -8.77
C GLU A 168 -8.77 -13.07 -8.95
#